data_AF-A0A950JJ60-F1
#
_entry.id   AF-A0A950JJ60-F1
#
_cell.length_a   1.000
_cell.length_b   1.000
_cell.length_c   1.000
_cell.angle_alpha   90.00
_cell.angle_beta   90.00
_cell.angle_gamma   90.00
#
_symmetry.space_group_name_H-M   'P 1'
#
loop_
_entity.id
_entity.type
_entity.pdbx_description
1 polymer ?
#
loop_
_entity_poly.entity_id
_entity_poly.type
_entity_poly.pdbx_seq_one_letter_code
_entity_poly.pdbx_strand_id
1 'polypeptide(L)'
;PSSPLTCLSARSRVRRECAHGRSNAMLATLSFAEAEKMVACDRGLEAAVGSLEKVELRNLQRRAEALPLAQVDIALHVGEVLYGNVGAADRLDFTVIGPAVNEVVQMEKLCDMLGRHLFFSSRFAEAAGGCDGRLESLGQFRLRGVGESKEIFGLRFPYIAAQFVPA
;
A
#
# COMPACT_ATOMS: atom_id res chain seq x y z
N PRO A 1 11.18 16.54 20.93
CA PRO A 1 11.96 15.67 20.03
C PRO A 1 11.10 14.51 19.51
N SER A 2 10.81 14.48 18.21
CA SER A 2 10.10 13.38 17.56
C SER A 2 11.03 12.17 17.47
N SER A 3 10.83 11.17 18.33
CA SER A 3 11.55 9.89 18.23
C SER A 3 11.05 9.10 17.01
N PRO A 4 11.92 8.35 16.32
CA PRO A 4 11.48 7.47 15.24
C PRO A 4 10.51 6.43 15.79
N LEU A 5 9.39 6.22 15.09
CA LEU A 5 8.41 5.18 15.38
C LEU A 5 8.39 4.19 14.23
N THR A 6 8.48 2.90 14.54
CA THR A 6 8.15 1.85 13.59
C THR A 6 6.67 1.93 13.27
N CYS A 7 6.36 2.05 11.98
CA CYS A 7 4.99 2.10 11.52
C CYS A 7 4.77 1.22 10.30
N LEU A 8 3.52 0.87 10.07
CA LEU A 8 3.04 0.38 8.80
C LEU A 8 2.59 1.59 7.97
N SER A 9 3.33 1.89 6.92
CA SER A 9 2.96 2.89 5.93
C SER A 9 2.18 2.21 4.80
N ALA A 10 1.00 2.72 4.50
CA ALA A 10 0.15 2.30 3.40
C ALA A 10 -0.08 3.49 2.46
N ARG A 11 0.26 3.31 1.18
CA ARG A 11 -0.05 4.30 0.14
C ARG A 11 -1.08 3.70 -0.80
N SER A 12 -2.19 4.40 -1.00
CA SER A 12 -3.18 4.04 -2.01
C SER A 12 -3.31 5.12 -3.08
N ARG A 13 -3.50 4.71 -4.34
CA ARG A 13 -3.81 5.62 -5.45
C ARG A 13 -5.05 5.12 -6.19
N VAL A 14 -6.10 5.94 -6.21
CA VAL A 14 -7.28 5.65 -7.04
C VAL A 14 -7.04 6.16 -8.46
N ARG A 15 -7.13 5.26 -9.44
CA ARG A 15 -7.22 5.58 -10.86
C ARG A 15 -8.68 5.56 -11.29
N ARG A 16 -9.08 6.54 -12.09
CA ARG A 16 -10.32 6.47 -12.89
C ARG A 16 -9.90 6.50 -14.34
N GLU A 17 -10.41 5.60 -15.16
CA GLU A 17 -10.16 5.62 -16.62
C GLU A 17 -10.98 6.70 -17.35
N CYS A 18 -11.25 7.86 -16.74
CA CYS A 18 -12.09 8.89 -17.34
C CYS A 18 -11.51 10.31 -17.37
N ALA A 19 -11.84 11.01 -18.46
CA ALA A 19 -11.04 12.00 -19.18
C ALA A 19 -10.61 13.29 -18.45
N HIS A 20 -10.94 13.52 -17.18
CA HIS A 20 -10.68 14.82 -16.51
C HIS A 20 -10.34 14.74 -15.00
N GLY A 21 -10.00 13.57 -14.44
CA GLY A 21 -9.90 13.42 -12.98
C GLY A 21 -8.49 13.43 -12.40
N ARG A 22 -8.21 14.36 -11.46
CA ARG A 22 -7.03 14.31 -10.58
C ARG A 22 -6.99 12.97 -9.83
N SER A 23 -5.83 12.32 -9.80
CA SER A 23 -5.61 11.13 -8.97
C SER A 23 -5.62 11.53 -7.50
N ASN A 24 -6.42 10.84 -6.69
CA ASN A 24 -6.38 10.98 -5.24
C ASN A 24 -5.47 9.89 -4.70
N ALA A 25 -4.44 10.32 -3.98
CA ALA A 25 -3.54 9.42 -3.29
C ALA A 25 -3.66 9.64 -1.78
N MET A 26 -3.80 8.56 -1.03
CA MET A 26 -3.91 8.57 0.42
C MET A 26 -2.70 7.88 1.03
N LEU A 27 -2.10 8.49 2.05
CA LEU A 27 -1.10 7.86 2.89
C LEU A 27 -1.73 7.61 4.26
N ALA A 28 -1.60 6.39 4.76
CA ALA A 28 -1.98 6.02 6.12
C ALA A 28 -0.76 5.45 6.84
N THR A 29 -0.61 5.79 8.12
CA THR A 29 0.44 5.27 8.98
C THR A 29 -0.15 4.70 10.25
N LEU A 30 0.16 3.45 10.54
CA LEU A 30 -0.25 2.78 11.77
C LEU A 30 0.99 2.58 12.64
N SER A 31 1.03 3.25 13.79
CA SER A 31 2.09 3.03 14.79
C SER A 31 1.72 1.83 15.66
N PHE A 32 2.70 1.01 16.01
CA PHE A 32 2.50 -0.19 16.83
C PHE A 32 3.71 -0.41 17.74
N ALA A 33 3.50 -1.09 18.88
CA ALA A 33 4.61 -1.59 19.68
C ALA A 33 5.26 -2.81 19.01
N GLU A 34 6.56 -3.07 19.24
CA GLU A 34 7.26 -4.20 18.58
C GLU A 34 6.58 -5.55 18.86
N ALA A 35 6.01 -5.74 20.06
CA ALA A 35 5.26 -6.93 20.43
C ALA A 35 3.95 -7.12 19.61
N GLU A 36 3.42 -6.06 19.02
CA GLU A 36 2.17 -6.06 18.25
C GLU A 36 2.40 -6.04 16.74
N LYS A 37 3.66 -5.99 16.30
CA LYS A 37 4.07 -5.82 14.90
C LYS A 37 3.40 -6.82 13.95
N MET A 38 3.36 -8.10 14.34
CA MET A 38 2.73 -9.14 13.53
C MET A 38 1.23 -8.89 13.36
N VAL A 39 0.52 -8.57 14.44
CA VAL A 39 -0.92 -8.29 14.42
C VAL A 39 -1.22 -7.02 13.61
N ALA A 40 -0.38 -5.99 13.73
CA ALA A 40 -0.52 -4.76 12.96
C ALA A 40 -0.32 -5.00 11.46
N CYS A 41 0.67 -5.82 11.08
CA CYS A 41 0.90 -6.17 9.68
C CYS A 41 -0.24 -7.02 9.12
N ASP A 42 -0.72 -8.01 9.87
CA ASP A 42 -1.84 -8.87 9.45
C ASP A 42 -3.13 -8.06 9.25
N ARG A 43 -3.49 -7.20 10.21
CA ARG A 43 -4.62 -6.27 10.06
C ARG A 43 -4.45 -5.32 8.87
N GLY A 44 -3.23 -4.86 8.63
CA GLY A 44 -2.88 -4.04 7.48
C GLY A 44 -3.09 -4.75 6.15
N LEU A 45 -2.69 -6.02 6.07
CA LEU A 45 -2.90 -6.89 4.93
C LEU A 45 -4.40 -7.09 4.66
N GLU A 46 -5.16 -7.49 5.67
CA GLU A 46 -6.61 -7.71 5.55
C GLU A 46 -7.34 -6.43 5.13
N ALA A 47 -6.95 -5.27 5.67
CA ALA A 47 -7.52 -3.99 5.27
C ALA A 47 -7.22 -3.63 3.81
N ALA A 48 -6.01 -3.94 3.33
CA ALA A 48 -5.61 -3.71 1.94
C ALA A 48 -6.38 -4.64 0.99
N VAL A 49 -6.47 -5.93 1.31
CA VAL A 49 -7.24 -6.93 0.56
C VAL A 49 -8.71 -6.52 0.49
N GLY A 50 -9.34 -6.25 1.63
CA GLY A 50 -10.74 -5.83 1.68
C GLY A 50 -11.01 -4.49 0.97
N SER A 51 -10.01 -3.63 0.83
CA SER A 51 -10.14 -2.40 0.03
C SER A 51 -10.20 -2.69 -1.47
N LEU A 52 -9.39 -3.64 -1.97
CA LEU A 52 -9.42 -4.07 -3.37
C LEU A 52 -10.75 -4.75 -3.71
N GLU A 53 -11.22 -5.64 -2.83
CA GLU A 53 -12.51 -6.31 -2.98
C GLU A 53 -13.66 -5.31 -3.08
N LYS A 54 -13.71 -4.30 -2.20
CA LYS A 54 -14.74 -3.26 -2.23
C LYS A 54 -14.70 -2.43 -3.50
N VAL A 55 -13.51 -2.12 -4.02
CA VAL A 55 -13.37 -1.43 -5.30
C VAL A 55 -13.92 -2.29 -6.44
N GLU A 56 -13.63 -3.58 -6.46
CA GLU A 56 -14.12 -4.47 -7.51
C GLU A 56 -15.64 -4.69 -7.42
N LEU A 57 -16.20 -4.86 -6.22
CA LEU A 57 -17.65 -4.89 -6.01
C LEU A 57 -18.32 -3.62 -6.55
N ARG A 58 -17.70 -2.45 -6.37
CA ARG A 58 -18.21 -1.21 -6.94
C ARG A 58 -18.03 -1.16 -8.46
N ASN A 59 -16.97 -1.74 -9.00
CA ASN A 59 -16.77 -1.85 -10.45
C ASN A 59 -17.83 -2.73 -11.12
N LEU A 60 -18.32 -3.78 -10.47
CA LEU A 60 -19.43 -4.59 -11.01
C LEU A 60 -20.68 -3.72 -11.27
N GLN A 61 -21.05 -2.86 -10.32
CA GLN A 61 -22.16 -1.91 -10.49
C GLN A 61 -21.87 -0.91 -11.61
N ARG A 62 -20.65 -0.37 -11.66
CA ARG A 62 -20.25 0.58 -12.70
C ARG A 62 -20.23 -0.03 -14.10
N ARG A 63 -19.85 -1.30 -14.25
CA ARG A 63 -19.91 -2.03 -15.53
C ARG A 63 -21.35 -2.09 -16.04
N ALA A 64 -22.32 -2.39 -15.16
CA ALA A 64 -23.74 -2.42 -15.51
C ALA A 64 -24.26 -1.03 -15.95
N GLU A 65 -23.69 0.04 -15.41
CA GLU A 65 -24.02 1.43 -15.75
C GLU A 65 -23.16 2.01 -16.89
N ALA A 66 -22.30 1.20 -17.53
CA ALA A 66 -21.31 1.64 -18.53
C ALA A 66 -20.42 2.81 -18.06
N LEU A 67 -20.14 2.85 -16.76
CA LEU A 67 -19.30 3.86 -16.13
C LEU A 67 -17.81 3.44 -16.08
N PRO A 68 -16.90 4.41 -16.03
CA PRO A 68 -15.46 4.15 -15.91
C PRO A 68 -15.12 3.38 -14.64
N LEU A 69 -14.26 2.37 -14.78
CA LEU A 69 -13.83 1.56 -13.66
C LEU A 69 -12.82 2.32 -12.79
N ALA A 70 -12.83 2.01 -11.50
CA ALA A 70 -11.77 2.44 -10.60
C ALA A 70 -10.78 1.30 -10.40
N GLN A 71 -9.51 1.65 -10.38
CA GLN A 71 -8.46 0.79 -9.85
C GLN A 71 -7.88 1.47 -8.62
N VAL A 72 -7.41 0.67 -7.67
CA VAL A 72 -6.66 1.19 -6.54
C VAL A 72 -5.35 0.43 -6.44
N ASP A 73 -4.24 1.16 -6.47
CA ASP A 73 -2.92 0.60 -6.23
C ASP A 73 -2.60 0.78 -4.75
N ILE A 74 -2.14 -0.26 -4.07
CA ILE A 74 -1.81 -0.23 -2.65
C ILE A 74 -0.38 -0.75 -2.45
N ALA A 75 0.43 -0.02 -1.70
CA ALA A 75 1.74 -0.49 -1.23
C ALA A 75 1.80 -0.44 0.30
N LEU A 76 2.31 -1.50 0.92
CA LEU A 76 2.49 -1.63 2.37
C LEU A 76 3.97 -1.79 2.71
N HIS A 77 4.44 -1.01 3.68
CA HIS A 77 5.82 -1.03 4.13
C HIS A 77 5.94 -0.86 5.64
N VAL A 78 6.82 -1.65 6.26
CA VAL A 78 7.21 -1.48 7.67
C VAL A 78 8.53 -0.75 7.74
N GLY A 79 8.54 0.39 8.43
CA GLY A 79 9.75 1.15 8.66
C GLY A 79 9.56 2.31 9.62
N GLU A 80 10.68 2.95 9.95
CA GLU A 80 10.68 4.08 10.85
C GLU A 80 10.25 5.37 10.15
N VAL A 81 9.41 6.12 10.84
CA VAL A 81 9.00 7.46 10.42
C VAL A 81 9.15 8.45 11.57
N LEU A 82 9.35 9.71 11.19
CA LEU A 82 9.21 10.86 12.06
C LEU A 82 7.86 11.50 11.78
N TYR A 83 7.12 11.78 12.85
CA TYR A 83 5.88 12.54 12.79
C TYR A 83 6.09 13.90 13.46
N GLY A 84 5.49 14.93 12.89
CA GLY A 84 5.55 16.26 13.49
C GLY A 84 4.64 17.26 12.80
N ASN A 85 4.38 18.34 13.51
CA ASN A 85 3.75 19.51 12.92
C ASN A 85 4.80 20.28 12.15
N VAL A 86 4.56 20.51 10.87
CA VAL A 86 5.43 21.33 10.02
C VAL A 86 4.60 22.52 9.55
N GLY A 87 5.08 23.73 9.80
CA GLY A 87 4.40 24.96 9.39
C GLY A 87 4.54 26.10 10.39
N ALA A 88 3.92 27.24 10.06
CA ALA A 88 3.85 28.41 10.93
C ALA A 88 2.74 28.24 11.98
N ALA A 89 2.76 29.07 13.03
CA ALA A 89 1.85 28.94 14.18
C ALA A 89 0.35 28.96 13.81
N ASP A 90 0.00 29.55 12.67
CA ASP A 90 -1.35 29.67 12.11
C ASP A 90 -1.73 28.56 11.11
N ARG A 91 -0.76 27.72 10.69
CA ARG A 91 -0.99 26.63 9.73
C ARG A 91 0.01 25.49 9.95
N LEU A 92 -0.33 24.61 10.89
CA LEU A 92 0.42 23.39 11.18
C LEU A 92 -0.13 22.24 10.34
N ASP A 93 0.67 21.74 9.40
CA ASP A 93 0.37 20.52 8.67
C ASP A 93 1.04 19.33 9.38
N PHE A 94 0.22 18.35 9.80
CA PHE A 94 0.74 17.08 10.29
C PHE A 94 1.45 16.36 9.15
N THR A 95 2.77 16.23 9.27
CA THR A 95 3.61 15.62 8.24
C THR A 95 4.27 14.37 8.79
N VAL A 96 4.21 13.30 7.99
CA VAL A 96 5.03 12.11 8.19
C VAL A 96 6.21 12.18 7.24
N ILE A 97 7.42 12.11 7.76
CA ILE A 97 8.67 12.16 7.00
C ILE A 97 9.51 10.96 7.36
N GLY A 98 10.14 10.33 6.38
CA GLY A 98 11.12 9.28 6.64
C GLY A 98 11.42 8.44 5.41
N PRO A 99 12.51 7.65 5.45
CA PRO A 99 12.85 6.72 4.38
C PRO A 99 11.69 5.78 4.04
N ALA A 100 10.96 5.32 5.07
CA ALA A 100 9.80 4.44 4.93
C ALA A 100 8.68 5.03 4.06
N VAL A 101 8.42 6.33 4.18
CA VAL A 101 7.40 7.03 3.35
C VAL A 101 7.87 7.13 1.90
N ASN A 102 9.16 7.41 1.68
CA ASN A 102 9.69 7.45 0.32
C ASN A 102 9.64 6.05 -0.33
N GLU A 103 10.05 5.01 0.40
CA GLU A 103 10.01 3.63 -0.09
C GLU A 103 8.60 3.23 -0.51
N VAL A 104 7.58 3.41 0.34
CA VAL A 104 6.21 3.02 0.00
C VAL A 104 5.65 3.78 -1.21
N VAL A 105 6.00 5.07 -1.36
CA VAL A 105 5.60 5.88 -2.52
C VAL A 105 6.26 5.42 -3.81
N GLN A 106 7.52 4.95 -3.77
CA GLN A 106 8.16 4.39 -4.97
C GLN A 106 7.63 3.00 -5.28
N MET A 107 7.33 2.19 -4.27
CA MET A 107 6.72 0.87 -4.46
C MET A 107 5.37 0.98 -5.15
N GLU A 108 4.52 1.91 -4.74
CA GLU A 108 3.21 2.17 -5.37
C GLU A 108 3.34 2.46 -6.87
N LYS A 109 4.43 3.11 -7.32
CA LYS A 109 4.68 3.36 -8.75
C LYS A 109 5.06 2.10 -9.52
N LEU A 110 5.51 1.04 -8.85
CA LEU A 110 5.78 -0.24 -9.52
C LEU A 110 4.48 -0.93 -9.94
N CYS A 111 3.32 -0.57 -9.36
CA CYS A 111 2.05 -1.23 -9.66
C CYS A 111 1.75 -1.18 -11.16
N ASP A 112 2.12 -0.06 -11.79
CA ASP A 112 1.98 0.18 -13.22
C ASP A 112 2.85 -0.72 -14.07
N MET A 113 4.07 -0.95 -13.60
CA MET A 113 5.07 -1.70 -14.32
C MET A 113 4.77 -3.20 -14.33
N LEU A 114 4.20 -3.70 -13.23
CA LEU A 114 4.00 -5.12 -12.99
C LEU A 114 2.55 -5.59 -13.16
N GLY A 115 1.61 -4.67 -13.43
CA GLY A 115 0.19 -4.99 -13.63
C GLY A 115 -0.48 -5.59 -12.40
N ARG A 116 -0.01 -5.24 -11.20
CA ARG A 116 -0.50 -5.75 -9.92
C ARG A 116 -0.80 -4.58 -8.98
N HIS A 117 -1.88 -4.72 -8.22
CA HIS A 117 -2.46 -3.62 -7.44
C HIS A 117 -2.13 -3.65 -5.94
N LEU A 118 -1.35 -4.64 -5.48
CA LEU A 118 -0.97 -4.75 -4.07
C LEU A 118 0.47 -5.23 -3.91
N PHE A 119 1.30 -4.39 -3.29
CA PHE A 119 2.69 -4.71 -3.00
C PHE A 119 3.09 -4.55 -1.55
N PHE A 120 4.12 -5.31 -1.20
CA PHE A 120 4.70 -5.35 0.13
C PHE A 120 6.22 -5.28 0.04
N SER A 121 6.84 -4.57 0.97
CA SER A 121 8.30 -4.60 1.12
C SER A 121 8.75 -5.90 1.78
N SER A 122 10.01 -6.29 1.63
CA SER A 122 10.59 -7.43 2.35
C SER A 122 10.36 -7.36 3.87
N ARG A 123 10.57 -6.18 4.47
CA ARG A 123 10.31 -5.95 5.90
C ARG A 123 8.86 -6.20 6.31
N PHE A 124 7.91 -5.86 5.44
CA PHE A 124 6.49 -6.15 5.68
C PHE A 124 6.24 -7.65 5.60
N ALA A 125 6.76 -8.32 4.56
CA ALA A 125 6.57 -9.76 4.37
C ALA A 125 7.15 -10.57 5.54
N GLU A 126 8.32 -10.17 6.06
CA GLU A 126 8.93 -10.72 7.27
C GLU A 126 8.08 -10.44 8.52
N ALA A 127 7.65 -9.19 8.71
CA ALA A 127 6.88 -8.76 9.88
C ALA A 127 5.49 -9.41 9.96
N ALA A 128 4.85 -9.65 8.81
CA ALA A 128 3.59 -10.38 8.70
C ALA A 128 3.77 -11.90 8.89
N GLY A 129 4.93 -12.36 9.39
CA GLY A 129 5.21 -13.76 9.69
C GLY A 129 5.32 -14.65 8.45
N GLY A 130 5.62 -14.09 7.27
CA GLY A 130 5.64 -14.84 6.02
C GLY A 130 4.26 -15.37 5.58
N CYS A 131 3.17 -14.80 6.14
CA CYS A 131 1.76 -15.07 5.85
C CYS A 131 1.50 -16.33 5.00
N ASP A 132 1.52 -17.52 5.60
CA ASP A 132 0.96 -18.80 5.09
C ASP A 132 1.11 -19.10 3.57
N GLY A 133 2.16 -18.60 2.93
CA GLY A 133 2.32 -18.71 1.48
C GLY A 133 1.37 -17.83 0.64
N ARG A 134 0.66 -16.86 1.25
CA ARG A 134 -0.14 -15.83 0.55
C ARG A 134 0.72 -14.80 -0.18
N LEU A 135 1.96 -14.61 0.26
CA LEU A 135 2.89 -13.68 -0.37
C LEU A 135 3.84 -14.42 -1.32
N GLU A 136 4.18 -13.78 -2.43
CA GLU A 136 5.23 -14.24 -3.35
C GLU A 136 6.19 -13.10 -3.68
N SER A 137 7.47 -13.44 -3.84
CA SER A 137 8.47 -12.48 -4.33
C SER A 137 8.23 -12.22 -5.81
N LEU A 138 8.25 -10.95 -6.18
CA LEU A 138 8.18 -10.47 -7.57
C LEU A 138 9.56 -10.11 -8.12
N GLY A 139 10.61 -10.33 -7.32
CA GLY A 139 11.98 -9.99 -7.64
C GLY A 139 12.46 -8.68 -7.03
N GLN A 140 13.66 -8.26 -7.44
CA GLN A 140 14.33 -7.07 -6.93
C GLN A 140 14.17 -5.88 -7.87
N PHE A 141 13.83 -4.73 -7.30
CA PHE A 141 13.60 -3.49 -8.02
C PHE A 141 14.44 -2.35 -7.46
N ARG A 142 14.98 -1.52 -8.35
CA ARG A 142 15.67 -0.30 -7.95
C ARG A 142 14.66 0.84 -7.80
N LEU A 143 14.36 1.21 -6.56
CA LEU A 143 13.43 2.30 -6.27
C LEU A 143 14.15 3.65 -6.38
N ARG A 144 13.52 4.64 -7.03
CA ARG A 144 14.14 5.96 -7.21
C ARG A 144 14.39 6.63 -5.86
N GLY A 145 15.63 7.05 -5.61
CA GLY A 145 16.00 7.69 -4.33
C GLY A 145 16.19 6.70 -3.18
N VAL A 146 16.13 5.40 -3.45
CA VAL A 146 16.58 4.34 -2.54
C VAL A 146 17.90 3.82 -3.11
N GLY A 147 18.97 3.85 -2.31
CA GLY A 147 20.33 3.57 -2.78
C GLY A 147 20.53 2.13 -3.27
N GLU A 148 19.72 1.20 -2.77
CA GLU A 148 19.84 -0.24 -3.00
C GLU A 148 18.60 -0.81 -3.71
N SER A 149 18.79 -1.91 -4.42
CA SER A 149 17.66 -2.73 -4.90
C SER A 149 16.91 -3.31 -3.71
N LYS A 150 15.58 -3.24 -3.76
CA LYS A 150 14.69 -3.82 -2.74
C LYS A 150 13.87 -4.94 -3.36
N GLU A 151 13.73 -6.03 -2.63
CA GLU A 151 12.83 -7.10 -3.00
C GLU A 151 11.38 -6.69 -2.72
N ILE A 152 10.52 -6.91 -3.71
CA ILE A 152 9.11 -6.55 -3.67
C ILE A 152 8.28 -7.81 -3.71
N PHE A 153 7.27 -7.86 -2.86
CA PHE A 153 6.35 -8.97 -2.74
C PHE A 153 4.96 -8.55 -3.23
N GLY A 154 4.18 -9.51 -3.71
CA GLY A 154 2.76 -9.35 -4.00
C GLY A 154 1.96 -10.53 -3.45
N LEU A 155 0.64 -10.49 -3.61
CA LEU A 155 -0.20 -11.65 -3.33
C LEU A 155 0.06 -12.75 -4.36
N ARG A 156 0.18 -13.98 -3.88
CA ARG A 156 0.28 -15.19 -4.71
C ARG A 156 -1.03 -15.42 -5.45
N PHE A 157 -0.95 -15.66 -6.75
CA PHE A 157 -2.12 -16.07 -7.53
C PHE A 157 -2.52 -17.53 -7.18
N PRO A 158 -3.82 -17.89 -7.08
CA PRO A 158 -5.01 -17.17 -7.55
C PRO A 158 -5.75 -16.41 -6.44
N TYR A 159 -5.08 -15.92 -5.39
CA TYR A 159 -5.75 -15.39 -4.20
C TYR A 159 -6.86 -14.35 -4.50
N ILE A 160 -6.70 -13.51 -5.54
CA ILE A 160 -7.75 -12.58 -6.01
C ILE A 160 -8.72 -13.23 -7.02
N ALA A 161 -8.26 -14.09 -7.92
CA ALA A 161 -9.11 -14.68 -8.97
C ALA A 161 -10.06 -15.77 -8.45
N ALA A 162 -9.67 -16.51 -7.41
CA ALA A 162 -10.48 -17.60 -6.85
C ALA A 162 -11.76 -17.12 -6.13
N GLN A 163 -11.84 -15.84 -5.74
CA GLN A 163 -13.04 -15.23 -5.16
C GLN A 163 -13.90 -14.48 -6.20
N PHE A 164 -13.41 -14.32 -7.42
CA PHE A 164 -14.03 -13.53 -8.49
C PHE A 164 -14.26 -14.36 -9.77
N VAL A 165 -14.59 -15.64 -9.64
CA VAL A 165 -15.27 -16.35 -10.73
C VAL A 165 -16.74 -15.97 -10.65
N PRO A 166 -17.30 -15.21 -11.61
CA PRO A 166 -18.74 -15.04 -11.69
C PRO A 166 -19.36 -16.41 -11.94
N ALA A 167 -20.37 -16.77 -11.15
CA ALA A 167 -21.27 -17.87 -11.46
C ALA A 167 -22.08 -17.57 -12.73
#